data_AF-A0AAN6G2Y9-F1
#
_entry.id   AF-A0AAN6G2Y9-F1
#
_cell.length_a   1.000
_cell.length_b   1.000
_cell.length_c   1.000
_cell.angle_alpha   90.00
_cell.angle_beta   90.00
_cell.angle_gamma   90.00
#
_symmetry.space_group_name_H-M   'P 1'
#
loop_
_entity.id
_entity.type
_entity.pdbx_description
1 polymer ?
#
loop_
_entity_poly.entity_id
_entity_poly.type
_entity_poly.pdbx_seq_one_letter_code
_entity_poly.pdbx_strand_id
1 'polypeptide(L)'
;PPIPATPAQEAERARVLQGLDESHVGAHLLADHLSGWVNLPLPYVEPANSLKLITATESRTLRQYKRWLETRQTTAAWRANSDTFREEKVPIHTLRRAERLVQRISGLSPVRHDMCVNSCIAYVGKYRLLKRCPFIRTIDGVQVLCGERRFKKPRYPGD
;
A
#
# COMPACT_ATOMS: atom_id res chain seq x y z
N PRO A 1 14.58 -21.24 -29.40
CA PRO A 1 13.73 -21.01 -30.59
C PRO A 1 12.38 -20.43 -30.11
N PRO A 2 11.82 -19.41 -30.76
CA PRO A 2 10.52 -18.89 -30.38
C PRO A 2 9.44 -19.98 -30.54
N ILE A 3 8.57 -20.10 -29.54
CA ILE A 3 7.47 -21.07 -29.54
C ILE A 3 6.42 -20.59 -30.55
N PRO A 4 5.99 -21.42 -31.52
CA PRO A 4 4.96 -21.02 -32.47
C PRO A 4 3.64 -20.75 -31.73
N ALA A 5 2.96 -19.67 -32.12
CA ALA A 5 1.67 -19.30 -31.55
C ALA A 5 0.62 -20.37 -31.84
N THR A 6 -0.29 -20.57 -30.91
CA THR A 6 -1.44 -21.47 -31.09
C THR A 6 -2.50 -20.80 -31.97
N PRO A 7 -3.33 -21.58 -32.69
CA PRO A 7 -4.40 -21.03 -33.53
C PRO A 7 -5.38 -20.10 -32.78
N ALA A 8 -5.58 -20.33 -31.48
CA ALA A 8 -6.38 -19.47 -30.62
C ALA A 8 -5.74 -18.09 -30.40
N GLN A 9 -4.42 -18.05 -30.27
CA GLN A 9 -3.66 -16.80 -30.15
C GLN A 9 -3.63 -16.03 -31.47
N GLU A 10 -3.62 -16.73 -32.61
CA GLU A 10 -3.71 -16.11 -33.94
C GLU A 10 -5.10 -15.49 -34.19
N ALA A 11 -6.17 -16.17 -33.78
CA ALA A 11 -7.54 -15.67 -33.90
C ALA A 11 -7.80 -14.43 -33.01
N GLU A 12 -7.28 -14.43 -31.78
CA GLU A 12 -7.38 -13.27 -30.88
C GLU A 12 -6.55 -12.08 -31.39
N ARG A 13 -5.36 -12.36 -31.94
CA ARG A 13 -4.52 -11.34 -32.59
C ARG A 13 -5.23 -10.68 -33.77
N ALA A 14 -5.93 -11.46 -34.61
CA ALA A 14 -6.70 -10.93 -35.73
C ALA A 14 -7.86 -10.02 -35.27
N ARG A 15 -8.53 -10.37 -34.16
CA ARG A 15 -9.59 -9.54 -33.57
C ARG A 15 -9.09 -8.21 -33.01
N VAL A 16 -7.96 -8.22 -32.30
CA VAL A 16 -7.37 -7.00 -31.72
C VAL A 16 -6.92 -6.04 -32.81
N LEU A 17 -6.33 -6.55 -33.89
CA LEU A 17 -5.89 -5.73 -35.03
C LEU A 17 -7.08 -5.14 -35.80
N GLN A 18 -8.21 -5.84 -35.89
CA GLN A 18 -9.43 -5.31 -36.52
C GLN A 18 -10.08 -4.14 -35.76
N GLY A 19 -9.71 -3.90 -34.50
CA GLY A 19 -10.25 -2.82 -33.65
C GLY A 19 -9.35 -1.61 -33.50
N LEU A 20 -8.14 -1.62 -34.08
CA LEU A 20 -7.21 -0.50 -34.04
C LEU A 20 -7.43 0.37 -35.28
N ASP A 21 -7.94 1.59 -35.06
CA ASP A 21 -8.05 2.62 -36.09
C ASP A 21 -6.65 2.96 -36.64
N GLU A 22 -6.41 2.58 -37.90
CA GLU A 22 -5.14 2.78 -38.62
C GLU A 22 -4.81 4.28 -38.85
N SER A 23 -5.69 5.21 -38.46
CA SER A 23 -5.45 6.65 -38.60
C SER A 23 -4.44 7.23 -37.60
N HIS A 24 -4.07 6.50 -36.54
CA HIS A 24 -3.07 6.96 -35.58
C HIS A 24 -1.66 6.55 -36.03
N VAL A 25 -0.88 7.52 -36.51
CA VAL A 25 0.54 7.36 -36.91
C VAL A 25 1.38 6.65 -35.83
N GLY A 26 1.01 6.78 -34.56
CA GLY A 26 1.67 6.09 -33.45
C GLY A 26 1.41 4.58 -33.35
N ALA A 27 0.32 4.07 -33.93
CA ALA A 27 -0.05 2.65 -33.84
C ALA A 27 0.87 1.75 -34.66
N HIS A 28 1.28 2.19 -35.86
CA HIS A 28 2.23 1.46 -36.70
C HIS A 28 3.64 1.43 -36.09
N LEU A 29 4.10 2.55 -35.50
CA LEU A 29 5.38 2.60 -34.77
C LEU A 29 5.37 1.72 -33.52
N LEU A 30 4.24 1.65 -32.80
CA LEU A 30 4.07 0.72 -31.69
C LEU A 30 4.13 -0.75 -32.17
N ALA A 31 3.49 -1.07 -33.29
CA ALA A 31 3.47 -2.43 -33.83
C ALA A 31 4.87 -2.90 -34.31
N ASP A 32 5.68 -2.00 -34.88
CA ASP A 32 7.05 -2.27 -35.34
C ASP A 32 8.06 -2.39 -34.19
N HIS A 33 7.84 -1.71 -33.06
CA HIS A 33 8.71 -1.84 -31.87
C HIS A 33 8.29 -2.99 -30.94
N LEU A 34 7.02 -3.38 -30.94
CA LEU A 34 6.47 -4.42 -30.08
C LEU A 34 6.40 -5.80 -30.75
N SER A 35 6.91 -5.95 -31.97
CA SER A 35 6.74 -7.16 -32.80
C SER A 35 7.32 -8.46 -32.20
N GLY A 36 8.07 -8.38 -31.10
CA GLY A 36 8.58 -9.52 -30.32
C GLY A 36 7.98 -9.69 -28.92
N TRP A 37 7.12 -8.79 -28.46
CA TRP A 37 6.50 -8.88 -27.14
C TRP A 37 5.14 -9.54 -27.28
N VAL A 38 4.99 -10.71 -26.64
CA VAL A 38 3.68 -11.34 -26.46
C VAL A 38 2.84 -10.33 -25.67
N ASN A 39 1.82 -9.77 -26.32
CA ASN A 39 0.74 -9.10 -25.61
C ASN A 39 0.12 -10.15 -24.70
N LEU A 40 0.56 -10.17 -23.44
CA LEU A 40 -0.16 -10.86 -22.39
C LEU A 40 -1.59 -10.32 -22.45
N PRO A 41 -2.62 -11.19 -22.31
CA PRO A 41 -3.98 -10.70 -22.22
C PRO A 41 -3.99 -9.59 -21.19
N LEU A 42 -4.59 -8.44 -21.55
CA LEU A 42 -4.82 -7.33 -20.63
C LEU A 42 -5.20 -7.95 -19.28
N PRO A 43 -4.48 -7.63 -18.19
CA PRO A 43 -4.71 -8.30 -16.92
C PRO A 43 -6.21 -8.24 -16.67
N TYR A 44 -6.83 -9.42 -16.54
CA TYR A 44 -8.27 -9.54 -16.37
C TYR A 44 -8.69 -8.58 -15.26
N VAL A 45 -9.26 -7.44 -15.65
CA VAL A 45 -9.84 -6.50 -14.71
C VAL A 45 -11.14 -7.16 -14.34
N GLU A 46 -11.16 -7.88 -13.22
CA GLU A 46 -12.41 -8.41 -12.68
C GLU A 46 -13.46 -7.27 -12.72
N PRO A 47 -14.63 -7.45 -13.36
CA PRO A 47 -15.70 -6.46 -13.32
C PRO A 47 -16.24 -6.23 -11.90
N ALA A 48 -15.74 -6.97 -10.90
CA ALA A 48 -15.99 -6.79 -9.48
C ALA A 48 -15.26 -5.59 -8.85
N ASN A 49 -14.27 -4.99 -9.52
CA ASN A 49 -13.73 -3.68 -9.14
C ASN A 49 -14.65 -2.55 -9.61
N SER A 50 -15.93 -2.63 -9.28
CA SER A 50 -16.75 -1.44 -9.10
C SER A 50 -16.00 -0.55 -8.12
N LEU A 51 -15.30 0.46 -8.63
CA LEU A 51 -14.66 1.48 -7.81
C LEU A 51 -15.77 2.09 -6.96
N LYS A 52 -15.92 1.59 -5.73
CA LYS A 52 -16.98 2.03 -4.83
C LYS A 52 -16.89 3.53 -4.71
N LEU A 53 -17.95 4.20 -5.15
CA LEU A 53 -18.04 5.65 -5.12
C LEU A 53 -17.73 6.13 -3.70
N ILE A 54 -16.74 7.01 -3.58
CA ILE A 54 -16.37 7.60 -2.29
C ILE A 54 -17.39 8.69 -1.93
N THR A 55 -17.86 8.69 -0.68
CA THR A 55 -18.78 9.74 -0.22
C THR A 55 -18.07 11.08 -0.02
N ALA A 56 -18.81 12.18 0.08
CA ALA A 56 -18.24 13.49 0.40
C ALA A 56 -17.48 13.51 1.74
N THR A 57 -17.99 12.79 2.76
CA THR A 57 -17.34 12.62 4.06
C THR A 57 -16.04 11.84 3.95
N GLU A 58 -16.02 10.78 3.15
CA GLU A 58 -14.81 9.98 2.88
C GLU A 58 -13.76 10.81 2.14
N SER A 59 -14.14 11.54 1.09
CA SER A 59 -13.25 12.46 0.36
C SER A 59 -12.63 13.52 1.29
N ARG A 60 -13.43 14.12 2.18
CA ARG A 60 -12.95 15.08 3.18
C ARG A 60 -11.98 14.43 4.17
N THR A 61 -12.35 13.26 4.69
CA THR A 61 -11.50 12.48 5.60
C THR A 61 -10.14 12.18 4.95
N LEU A 62 -10.13 11.74 3.70
CA LEU A 62 -8.89 11.42 2.98
C LEU A 62 -8.02 12.66 2.75
N ARG A 63 -8.61 13.81 2.44
CA ARG A 63 -7.89 15.08 2.34
C ARG A 63 -7.23 15.49 3.65
N GLN A 64 -7.95 15.34 4.77
CA GLN A 64 -7.37 15.58 6.09
C GLN A 64 -6.25 14.58 6.39
N TYR A 65 -6.47 13.29 6.09
CA TYR A 65 -5.49 12.21 6.30
C TYR A 65 -4.21 12.43 5.51
N LYS A 66 -4.30 12.86 4.25
CA LYS A 66 -3.15 13.26 3.44
C LYS A 66 -2.33 14.35 4.13
N ARG A 67 -2.97 15.44 4.55
CA ARG A 67 -2.28 16.55 5.24
C ARG A 67 -1.64 16.09 6.57
N TRP A 68 -2.33 15.24 7.32
CA TRP A 68 -1.83 14.67 8.57
C TRP A 68 -0.55 13.84 8.34
N LEU A 69 -0.51 13.05 7.27
CA LEU A 69 0.68 12.29 6.87
C LEU A 69 1.81 13.21 6.40
N GLU A 70 1.53 14.19 5.53
CA GLU A 70 2.52 15.13 5.00
C GLU A 70 3.20 15.95 6.10
N THR A 71 2.44 16.34 7.12
CA THR A 71 2.92 17.14 8.26
C THR A 71 3.43 16.29 9.42
N ARG A 72 3.42 14.95 9.30
CA ARG A 72 3.87 13.99 10.32
C ARG A 72 3.26 14.25 11.70
N GLN A 73 1.98 14.60 11.72
CA GLN A 73 1.28 14.96 12.94
C GLN A 73 1.02 13.75 13.85
N THR A 74 0.77 14.03 15.14
CA THR A 74 0.44 13.00 16.12
C THR A 74 -1.04 12.62 16.06
N THR A 75 -1.41 11.51 16.71
CA THR A 75 -2.82 11.12 16.86
C THR A 75 -3.61 12.12 17.71
N ALA A 76 -2.95 12.84 18.63
CA ALA A 76 -3.57 13.91 19.42
C ALA A 76 -3.93 15.11 18.53
N ALA A 77 -3.02 15.51 17.64
CA ALA A 77 -3.27 16.57 16.66
C ALA A 77 -4.43 16.22 15.70
N TRP A 78 -4.53 14.94 15.27
CA TRP A 78 -5.69 14.47 14.51
C TRP A 78 -6.99 14.71 15.27
N ARG A 79 -7.05 14.32 16.55
CA ARG A 79 -8.27 14.46 17.38
C ARG A 79 -8.67 15.92 17.51
N ALA A 80 -7.73 16.79 17.89
CA ALA A 80 -7.99 18.22 18.02
C ALA A 80 -8.54 18.82 16.72
N ASN A 81 -7.92 18.50 15.57
CA ASN A 81 -8.41 18.95 14.28
C ASN A 81 -9.80 18.37 13.92
N SER A 82 -10.03 17.08 14.24
CA SER A 82 -11.36 16.47 14.10
C SER A 82 -12.42 17.09 15.02
N ASP A 83 -12.04 17.66 16.17
CA ASP A 83 -12.98 18.32 17.07
C ASP A 83 -13.50 19.64 16.46
N THR A 84 -12.64 20.42 15.79
CA THR A 84 -13.07 21.60 15.01
C THR A 84 -14.13 21.27 13.97
N PHE A 85 -13.96 20.17 13.21
CA PHE A 85 -14.99 19.72 12.27
C PHE A 85 -16.31 19.35 12.96
N ARG A 86 -16.28 18.80 14.18
CA ARG A 86 -17.50 18.50 14.94
C ARG A 86 -18.21 19.76 15.41
N GLU A 87 -17.46 20.76 15.87
CA GLU A 87 -18.00 22.08 16.26
C GLU A 87 -18.73 22.74 15.08
N GLU A 88 -18.18 22.65 13.89
CA GLU A 88 -18.80 23.14 12.64
C GLU A 88 -19.91 22.24 12.10
N LYS A 89 -20.24 21.13 12.80
CA LYS A 89 -21.21 20.11 12.35
C LYS A 89 -20.87 19.48 10.99
N VAL A 90 -19.59 19.48 10.65
CA VAL A 90 -19.04 18.92 9.42
C VAL A 90 -18.61 17.48 9.69
N PRO A 91 -19.23 16.45 9.06
CA PRO A 91 -18.89 15.07 9.36
C PRO A 91 -17.48 14.72 8.84
N ILE A 92 -16.70 14.05 9.70
CA ILE A 92 -15.40 13.48 9.37
C ILE A 92 -15.21 12.15 10.10
N HIS A 93 -14.48 11.21 9.49
CA HIS A 93 -14.21 9.93 10.14
C HIS A 93 -13.05 10.01 11.14
N THR A 94 -13.01 9.04 12.05
CA THR A 94 -11.88 8.85 12.96
C THR A 94 -10.62 8.42 12.19
N LEU A 95 -9.45 8.65 12.77
CA LEU A 95 -8.17 8.23 12.19
C LEU A 95 -8.16 6.74 11.78
N ARG A 96 -8.67 5.86 12.65
CA ARG A 96 -8.78 4.42 12.37
C ARG A 96 -9.66 4.13 11.15
N ARG A 97 -10.75 4.87 10.97
CA ARG A 97 -11.60 4.74 9.77
C ARG A 97 -10.93 5.33 8.54
N ALA A 98 -10.17 6.40 8.66
CA ALA A 98 -9.35 6.94 7.57
C ALA A 98 -8.30 5.91 7.10
N GLU A 99 -7.59 5.27 8.02
CA GLU A 99 -6.64 4.19 7.71
C GLU A 99 -7.32 3.03 6.96
N ARG A 100 -8.48 2.56 7.45
CA ARG A 100 -9.26 1.51 6.78
C ARG A 100 -9.77 1.93 5.41
N LEU A 101 -10.16 3.19 5.27
CA LEU A 101 -10.63 3.77 4.02
C LEU A 101 -9.50 3.77 2.98
N VAL A 102 -8.29 4.16 3.38
CA VAL A 102 -7.10 4.05 2.52
C VAL A 102 -6.83 2.61 2.14
N GLN A 103 -6.80 1.68 3.10
CA GLN A 103 -6.59 0.24 2.83
C GLN A 103 -7.61 -0.31 1.82
N ARG A 104 -8.88 0.06 1.97
CA ARG A 104 -9.96 -0.34 1.07
C ARG A 104 -9.76 0.21 -0.34
N ILE A 105 -9.36 1.47 -0.48
CA ILE A 105 -9.24 2.14 -1.78
C ILE A 105 -7.97 1.73 -2.51
N SER A 106 -6.85 1.62 -1.80
CA SER A 106 -5.54 1.30 -2.40
C SER A 106 -5.26 -0.19 -2.49
N GLY A 107 -5.99 -1.02 -1.74
CA GLY A 107 -5.65 -2.44 -1.54
C GLY A 107 -4.39 -2.65 -0.69
N LEU A 108 -3.75 -1.58 -0.20
CA LEU A 108 -2.51 -1.65 0.56
C LEU A 108 -2.80 -1.73 2.06
N SER A 109 -2.44 -2.87 2.67
CA SER A 109 -2.48 -3.04 4.12
C SER A 109 -1.09 -2.89 4.73
N PRO A 110 -0.86 -1.94 5.66
CA PRO A 110 0.42 -1.80 6.31
C PRO A 110 0.70 -3.00 7.21
N VAL A 111 1.84 -3.67 6.98
CA VAL A 111 2.33 -4.71 7.87
C VAL A 111 3.12 -4.04 9.00
N ARG A 112 2.66 -4.23 10.24
CA ARG A 112 3.35 -3.69 11.42
C ARG A 112 4.24 -4.78 12.02
N HIS A 113 5.53 -4.48 12.13
CA HIS A 113 6.49 -5.33 12.81
C HIS A 113 6.95 -4.68 14.11
N ASP A 114 7.10 -5.49 15.15
CA ASP A 114 7.70 -5.06 16.41
C ASP A 114 9.21 -5.03 16.26
N MET A 115 9.83 -3.89 16.57
CA MET A 115 11.26 -3.65 16.36
C MET A 115 11.91 -3.06 17.60
N CYS A 116 13.17 -3.43 17.83
CA CYS A 116 13.98 -2.81 18.87
C CYS A 116 14.39 -1.39 18.46
N VAL A 117 14.08 -0.41 19.31
CA VAL A 117 14.42 1.01 19.12
C VAL A 117 15.92 1.29 19.03
N ASN A 118 16.75 0.37 19.55
CA ASN A 118 18.20 0.55 19.71
C ASN A 118 19.06 -0.26 18.72
N SER A 119 18.46 -1.11 17.86
CA SER A 119 19.23 -2.04 17.01
C SER A 119 18.62 -2.39 15.66
N CYS A 120 17.46 -1.81 15.30
CA CYS A 120 16.70 -2.17 14.10
C CYS A 120 16.33 -3.67 13.98
N ILE A 121 16.55 -4.50 15.01
CA ILE A 121 16.10 -5.90 15.01
C ILE A 121 14.58 -5.93 15.05
N ALA A 122 13.98 -6.58 14.05
CA ALA A 122 12.56 -6.92 14.03
C ALA A 122 12.31 -8.28 14.68
N TYR A 123 11.35 -8.35 15.60
CA TYR A 123 10.91 -9.55 16.30
C TYR A 123 9.96 -10.40 15.44
N VAL A 124 10.46 -10.83 14.28
CA VAL A 124 9.76 -11.63 13.27
C VAL A 124 10.52 -12.92 12.96
N GLY A 125 9.86 -13.89 12.34
CA GLY A 125 10.49 -15.16 11.93
C GLY A 125 11.23 -15.85 13.08
N LYS A 126 12.53 -16.10 12.90
CA LYS A 126 13.40 -16.73 13.91
C LYS A 126 13.53 -15.94 15.22
N TYR A 127 13.29 -14.63 15.19
CA TYR A 127 13.37 -13.76 16.37
C TYR A 127 12.02 -13.54 17.05
N ARG A 128 10.94 -14.18 16.57
CA ARG A 128 9.56 -13.95 17.05
C ARG A 128 9.35 -14.23 18.54
N LEU A 129 10.16 -15.11 19.14
CA LEU A 129 10.03 -15.52 20.54
C LEU A 129 10.97 -14.75 21.49
N LEU A 130 11.85 -13.89 20.94
CA LEU A 130 12.76 -13.11 21.78
C LEU A 130 11.99 -12.09 22.61
N LYS A 131 12.33 -12.01 23.89
CA LYS A 131 11.78 -11.04 24.85
C LYS A 131 12.70 -9.83 25.05
N ARG A 132 13.94 -9.91 24.56
CA ARG A 132 14.97 -8.88 24.64
C ARG A 132 15.77 -8.85 23.36
N CYS A 133 16.36 -7.70 23.07
CA CYS A 133 17.21 -7.50 21.92
C CYS A 133 18.54 -8.26 22.06
N PRO A 134 18.90 -9.14 21.11
CA PRO A 134 20.17 -9.87 21.13
C PRO A 134 21.32 -9.12 20.43
N PHE A 135 21.07 -7.92 19.91
CA PHE A 135 22.08 -7.18 19.13
C PHE A 135 23.26 -6.77 20.01
N ILE A 136 24.47 -6.98 19.50
CA ILE A 136 25.72 -6.54 20.12
C ILE A 136 26.31 -5.44 19.23
N ARG A 137 26.68 -4.30 19.82
CA ARG A 137 27.35 -3.19 19.14
C ARG A 137 28.69 -2.91 19.78
N THR A 138 29.65 -2.45 18.99
CA THR A 138 30.96 -2.03 19.51
C THR A 138 30.93 -0.53 19.80
N ILE A 139 31.25 -0.15 21.03
CA ILE A 139 31.40 1.25 21.47
C ILE A 139 32.81 1.36 22.04
N ASP A 140 33.64 2.22 21.47
CA ASP A 140 35.02 2.45 21.91
C ASP A 140 35.86 1.15 22.02
N GLY A 141 35.67 0.23 21.07
CA GLY A 141 36.35 -1.07 21.05
C GLY A 141 35.74 -2.13 21.98
N VAL A 142 34.74 -1.77 22.79
CA VAL A 142 34.06 -2.67 23.73
C VAL A 142 32.76 -3.18 23.12
N GLN A 143 32.54 -4.49 23.15
CA GLN A 143 31.26 -5.09 22.76
C GLN A 143 30.21 -4.90 23.86
N VAL A 144 29.11 -4.23 23.51
CA VAL A 144 28.00 -3.93 24.41
C VAL A 144 26.72 -4.56 23.87
N LEU A 145 26.09 -5.41 24.68
CA LEU A 145 24.77 -5.98 24.38
C LEU A 145 23.69 -4.91 24.51
N CYS A 146 22.81 -4.80 23.52
CA CYS A 146 21.67 -3.90 23.56
C CYS A 146 20.70 -4.26 24.71
N GLY A 147 20.27 -5.52 24.80
CA GLY A 147 19.50 -6.04 25.93
C GLY A 147 18.09 -5.44 26.16
N GLU A 148 17.69 -4.49 25.31
CA GLU A 148 16.43 -3.74 25.40
C GLU A 148 15.24 -4.69 25.43
N ARG A 149 14.25 -4.41 26.29
CA ARG A 149 13.07 -5.27 26.40
C ARG A 149 12.21 -5.11 25.16
N ARG A 150 11.66 -6.22 24.67
CA ARG A 150 10.66 -6.20 23.61
C ARG A 150 9.44 -5.41 24.08
N PHE A 151 8.94 -4.54 23.20
CA PHE A 151 7.76 -3.73 23.49
C PHE A 151 6.55 -4.62 23.82
N LYS A 152 5.91 -4.34 24.95
CA LYS A 152 4.61 -4.92 25.29
C LYS A 152 3.56 -3.85 25.09
N LYS A 153 2.62 -4.08 24.18
CA LYS A 153 1.45 -3.20 24.07
C LYS A 153 0.77 -3.15 25.45
N PRO A 154 0.45 -1.95 25.98
CA PRO A 154 -0.43 -1.87 27.13
C PRO A 154 -1.74 -2.58 26.79
N ARG A 155 -2.20 -3.47 27.68
CA ARG A 155 -3.55 -4.03 27.57
C ARG A 155 -4.52 -2.90 27.88
N TYR A 156 -5.24 -2.39 26.89
CA TYR A 156 -6.36 -1.51 27.17
C TYR A 156 -7.56 -2.37 27.60
N PRO A 157 -8.37 -1.95 28.59
CA PRO A 157 -9.59 -2.66 28.93
C PRO A 157 -10.52 -2.70 27.70
N GLY A 158 -10.81 -3.89 27.18
CA GLY A 158 -11.72 -4.10 26.04
C GLY A 158 -11.11 -4.71 24.77
N ASP A 159 -9.84 -5.13 24.78
CA ASP A 159 -9.26 -6.02 23.76
C ASP A 159 -9.48 -7.51 24.08
#